data_AF-A0A086TJ38-F1
#
_entry.id   AF-A0A086TJ38-F1
#
_cell.length_a   1.000
_cell.length_b   1.000
_cell.length_c   1.000
_cell.angle_alpha   90.00
_cell.angle_beta   90.00
_cell.angle_gamma   90.00
#
_symmetry.space_group_name_H-M   'P 1'
#
loop_
_entity.id
_entity.type
_entity.pdbx_description
1 polymer ?
#
loop_
_entity_poly.entity_id
_entity_poly.type
_entity_poly.pdbx_seq_one_letter_code
_entity_poly.pdbx_strand_id
1 'polypeptide(L)'
;MYTPKTSQSSESSKTKLGRPPRWTPEMDEELTRLRAANRTWEYISLAVGRSSSACADRYNTVLDPSLKTWTPGMIARMDQMVEEGVSWKDIANNLNAKIIACQHQWRTVGKGKLRVKGIAALPTTAAWSNMEMEVFWSSWIANGGAANWDLMTVDLGSRDAKEYRAGLRQLIMSTIMGAPGWAKLEIFNYVSEVTRAARSRAREEENKAFIDTQQDRSWTPAEHAALLKAVEKHGLFSGWSKIREQVKPHVTDDEVEAEYYRLNGVNDEVSEKPQDEIIAEASEKEGTWTEEEVVKLNLMLMKYSTLPVWTREAAKNKVKPSDEDYERLFQNTNPSDEDASITSGKGNTEGSNLSEWNSARTSRLRRLVAQQQQQSSISDQPIDWDWVADHIGPGFNANMCITHWHALPEGGSKLEPAKYWDQTDIEKLQLGIQKYGRSWINIQREYFPDRTTDSIRRKVSNVQNRRDKLAREQRKLVMKIKRTTDPNVDVEKHTHEGLKADPVYQLAMRMDVLMKAFDEATKARKKAEVQETADVKAQAAAAKAKAEEAKVKKHSKKKE
;
A
#
# COMPACT_ATOMS: atom_id res chain seq x y z
N MET A 1 41.18 13.15 62.47
CA MET A 1 40.02 12.34 62.06
C MET A 1 39.51 12.89 60.74
N TYR A 2 39.88 12.27 59.63
CA TYR A 2 39.50 12.67 58.27
C TYR A 2 38.37 11.74 57.84
N THR A 3 37.17 12.27 57.57
CA THR A 3 36.08 11.51 56.98
C THR A 3 36.18 11.57 55.45
N PRO A 4 36.12 10.43 54.74
CA PRO A 4 36.19 10.43 53.29
C PRO A 4 34.82 10.76 52.70
N LYS A 5 34.79 11.70 51.74
CA LYS A 5 33.63 11.96 50.89
C LYS A 5 33.45 10.82 49.89
N THR A 6 32.45 9.99 50.11
CA THR A 6 31.99 8.97 49.17
C THR A 6 31.27 9.67 48.01
N SER A 7 31.93 9.72 46.86
CA SER A 7 31.37 10.24 45.61
C SER A 7 30.55 9.12 44.96
N GLN A 8 29.23 9.13 45.13
CA GLN A 8 28.35 8.22 44.40
C GLN A 8 28.18 8.74 42.96
N SER A 9 28.93 8.13 42.04
CA SER A 9 28.69 8.16 40.60
C SER A 9 27.41 7.39 40.29
N SER A 10 26.32 8.10 40.00
CA SER A 10 25.10 7.50 39.46
C SER A 10 25.31 7.12 37.99
N GLU A 11 25.71 5.87 37.75
CA GLU A 11 25.68 5.27 36.42
C GLU A 11 24.23 5.15 35.94
N SER A 12 23.81 6.15 35.16
CA SER A 12 22.59 6.13 34.35
C SER A 12 22.73 5.08 33.25
N SER A 13 22.43 3.83 33.59
CA SER A 13 22.25 2.71 32.67
C SER A 13 21.20 3.05 31.61
N LYS A 14 21.64 3.53 30.44
CA LYS A 14 20.79 3.66 29.24
C LYS A 14 20.45 2.25 28.74
N THR A 15 19.44 1.64 29.35
CA THR A 15 18.79 0.44 28.81
C THR A 15 18.37 0.76 27.38
N LYS A 16 18.76 -0.11 26.43
CA LYS A 16 18.29 -0.05 25.04
C LYS A 16 16.79 -0.27 25.05
N LEU A 17 16.03 0.81 25.22
CA LEU A 17 14.59 0.81 25.12
C LEU A 17 14.23 0.21 23.76
N GLY A 18 13.42 -0.85 23.78
CA GLY A 18 12.84 -1.43 22.58
C GLY A 18 12.08 -0.36 21.79
N ARG A 19 11.55 -0.73 20.61
CA ARG A 19 10.71 0.19 19.83
C ARG A 19 9.69 0.85 20.76
N PRO A 20 9.63 2.19 20.79
CA PRO A 20 8.74 2.88 21.72
C PRO A 20 7.31 2.41 21.43
N PRO A 21 6.44 2.23 22.45
CA PRO A 21 5.12 1.64 22.28
C PRO A 21 4.27 2.38 21.23
N ARG A 22 3.12 1.85 20.79
CA ARG A 22 2.17 2.66 20.01
C ARG A 22 1.53 3.74 20.90
N TRP A 23 1.11 4.89 20.37
CA TRP A 23 0.30 5.85 21.12
C TRP A 23 -1.05 5.21 21.45
N THR A 24 -1.48 5.29 22.70
CA THR A 24 -2.79 4.79 23.16
C THR A 24 -3.72 5.94 23.51
N PRO A 25 -5.04 5.75 23.47
CA PRO A 25 -6.00 6.81 23.84
C PRO A 25 -5.76 7.38 25.23
N GLU A 26 -5.36 6.54 26.20
CA GLU A 26 -5.08 6.97 27.58
C GLU A 26 -3.84 7.87 27.65
N MET A 27 -2.82 7.60 26.82
CA MET A 27 -1.65 8.48 26.69
C MET A 27 -2.04 9.82 26.08
N ASP A 28 -2.94 9.82 25.10
CA ASP A 28 -3.41 11.04 24.43
C ASP A 28 -4.28 11.89 25.36
N GLU A 29 -5.15 11.28 26.18
CA GLU A 29 -5.95 11.95 27.20
C GLU A 29 -5.06 12.59 28.28
N GLU A 30 -4.10 11.83 28.82
CA GLU A 30 -3.17 12.34 29.83
C GLU A 30 -2.30 13.48 29.29
N LEU A 31 -1.82 13.35 28.05
CA LEU A 31 -1.05 14.38 27.38
C LEU A 31 -1.88 15.66 27.17
N THR A 32 -3.14 15.53 26.80
CA THR A 32 -4.08 16.67 26.62
C THR A 32 -4.38 17.34 27.95
N ARG A 33 -4.68 16.55 29.00
CA ARG A 33 -4.95 17.03 30.36
C ARG A 33 -3.77 17.80 30.93
N LEU A 34 -2.56 17.24 30.85
CA LEU A 34 -1.34 17.89 31.35
C LEU A 34 -1.00 19.16 30.56
N ARG A 35 -1.31 19.18 29.26
CA ARG A 35 -1.08 20.35 28.43
C ARG A 35 -2.07 21.48 28.72
N ALA A 36 -3.34 21.15 28.96
CA ALA A 36 -4.34 22.10 29.44
C ALA A 36 -3.96 22.72 30.80
N ALA A 37 -3.27 21.96 31.65
CA ALA A 37 -2.69 22.44 32.91
C ALA A 37 -1.36 23.21 32.75
N ASN A 38 -0.98 23.60 31.52
CA ASN A 38 0.25 24.33 31.20
C ASN A 38 1.55 23.68 31.71
N ARG A 39 1.61 22.35 31.78
CA ARG A 39 2.85 21.64 32.14
C ARG A 39 3.87 21.70 31.00
N THR A 40 5.16 21.68 31.37
CA THR A 40 6.27 21.65 30.41
C THR A 40 6.37 20.27 29.74
N TRP A 41 6.95 20.21 28.54
CA TRP A 41 7.08 18.95 27.81
C TRP A 41 7.95 17.92 28.53
N GLU A 42 8.93 18.36 29.32
CA GLU A 42 9.76 17.49 30.16
C GLU A 42 8.92 16.79 31.22
N TYR A 43 8.00 17.52 31.87
CA TYR A 43 7.09 16.94 32.84
C TYR A 43 6.12 15.95 32.18
N ILE A 44 5.53 16.33 31.05
CA ILE A 44 4.64 15.47 30.27
C ILE A 44 5.36 14.20 29.82
N SER A 45 6.64 14.32 29.43
CA SER A 45 7.46 13.20 28.98
C SER A 45 7.63 12.12 30.06
N LEU A 46 7.83 12.55 31.32
CA LEU A 46 7.95 11.67 32.47
C LEU A 46 6.62 10.99 32.81
N ALA A 47 5.51 11.74 32.74
CA ALA A 47 4.17 11.20 33.04
C ALA A 47 3.68 10.19 32.00
N VAL A 48 3.89 10.47 30.71
CA VAL A 48 3.43 9.62 29.60
C VAL A 48 4.42 8.48 29.30
N GLY A 49 5.65 8.54 29.84
CA GLY A 49 6.70 7.56 29.58
C GLY A 49 7.25 7.62 28.16
N ARG A 50 7.33 8.83 27.58
CA ARG A 50 7.83 9.09 26.21
C ARG A 50 8.83 10.22 26.20
N SER A 51 9.58 10.38 25.12
CA SER A 51 10.46 11.55 24.96
C SER A 51 9.64 12.83 24.81
N SER A 52 10.11 13.94 25.38
CA SER A 52 9.45 15.25 25.30
C SER A 52 9.16 15.71 23.87
N SER A 53 10.05 15.44 22.92
CA SER A 53 9.85 15.70 21.50
C SER A 53 8.67 14.92 20.91
N ALA A 54 8.56 13.63 21.22
CA ALA A 54 7.46 12.80 20.76
C ALA A 54 6.10 13.26 21.33
N CYS A 55 6.06 13.68 22.60
CA CYS A 55 4.85 14.26 23.20
C CYS A 55 4.46 15.58 22.51
N ALA A 56 5.44 16.47 22.28
CA ALA A 56 5.20 17.72 21.59
C ALA A 56 4.71 17.50 20.15
N ASP A 57 5.33 16.57 19.42
CA ASP A 57 4.91 16.21 18.06
C ASP A 57 3.48 15.64 18.07
N ARG A 58 3.17 14.68 18.95
CA ARG A 58 1.83 14.08 19.05
C ARG A 58 0.75 15.13 19.34
N TYR A 59 1.00 16.01 20.30
CA TYR A 59 0.05 17.07 20.64
C TYR A 59 -0.18 18.00 19.45
N ASN A 60 0.90 18.58 18.90
CA ASN A 60 0.81 19.59 17.86
C ASN A 60 0.38 19.04 16.49
N THR A 61 0.26 17.72 16.33
CA THR A 61 -0.19 17.09 15.06
C THR A 61 -1.56 16.47 15.15
N VAL A 62 -2.00 16.02 16.32
CA VAL A 62 -3.26 15.25 16.46
C VAL A 62 -4.18 15.80 17.55
N LEU A 63 -3.66 16.25 18.70
CA LEU A 63 -4.47 16.47 19.91
C LEU A 63 -4.72 17.94 20.26
N ASP A 64 -3.94 18.85 19.70
CA ASP A 64 -4.08 20.27 19.99
C ASP A 64 -5.48 20.76 19.54
N PRO A 65 -6.32 21.27 20.46
CA PRO A 65 -7.68 21.72 20.12
C PRO A 65 -7.70 22.87 19.11
N SER A 66 -6.59 23.59 18.96
CA SER A 66 -6.42 24.62 17.94
C SER A 66 -6.03 24.07 16.57
N LEU A 67 -5.81 22.75 16.43
CA LEU A 67 -5.71 22.08 15.14
C LEU A 67 -7.08 22.10 14.49
N LYS A 68 -7.27 23.14 13.70
CA LYS A 68 -8.39 23.27 12.77
C LYS A 68 -8.49 22.00 11.93
N THR A 69 -9.69 21.41 11.86
CA THR A 69 -9.98 20.30 10.97
C THR A 69 -9.54 20.70 9.56
N TRP A 70 -8.55 19.99 9.00
CA TRP A 70 -8.00 20.31 7.69
C TRP A 70 -9.05 20.05 6.61
N THR A 71 -9.72 21.11 6.17
CA THR A 71 -10.68 21.00 5.07
C THR A 71 -9.92 20.83 3.74
N PRO A 72 -10.52 20.16 2.74
CA PRO A 72 -9.94 20.06 1.41
C PRO A 72 -9.54 21.42 0.82
N GLY A 73 -10.34 22.46 1.05
CA GLY A 73 -10.04 23.84 0.64
C GLY A 73 -8.77 24.41 1.29
N MET A 74 -8.54 24.15 2.58
CA MET A 74 -7.30 24.57 3.26
C MET A 74 -6.07 23.85 2.72
N ILE A 75 -6.18 22.55 2.42
CA ILE A 75 -5.08 21.77 1.84
C ILE A 75 -4.75 22.28 0.43
N ALA A 76 -5.77 22.51 -0.41
CA ALA A 76 -5.58 23.06 -1.76
C ALA A 76 -4.94 24.46 -1.72
N ARG A 77 -5.41 25.33 -0.82
CA ARG A 77 -4.82 26.67 -0.63
C ARG A 77 -3.38 26.59 -0.13
N MET A 78 -3.08 25.67 0.79
CA MET A 78 -1.73 25.40 1.25
C MET A 78 -0.80 24.95 0.10
N ASP A 79 -1.24 24.00 -0.72
CA ASP A 79 -0.46 23.51 -1.85
C ASP A 79 -0.18 24.61 -2.87
N GLN A 80 -1.20 25.41 -3.21
CA GLN A 80 -1.04 26.58 -4.09
C GLN A 80 0.02 27.54 -3.54
N MET A 81 -0.06 27.93 -2.26
CA MET A 81 0.89 28.88 -1.68
C MET A 81 2.32 28.31 -1.60
N VAL A 82 2.47 27.00 -1.42
CA VAL A 82 3.81 26.36 -1.49
C VAL A 82 4.36 26.36 -2.91
N GLU A 83 3.53 26.15 -3.93
CA GLU A 83 3.92 26.24 -5.34
C GLU A 83 4.30 27.67 -5.74
N GLU A 84 3.59 28.67 -5.22
CA GLU A 84 3.91 30.10 -5.36
C GLU A 84 5.18 30.51 -4.59
N GLY A 85 5.77 29.62 -3.80
CA GLY A 85 6.98 29.88 -3.02
C GLY A 85 6.75 30.77 -1.79
N VAL A 86 5.50 30.88 -1.32
CA VAL A 86 5.14 31.66 -0.14
C VAL A 86 5.78 31.07 1.12
N SER A 87 6.21 31.93 2.04
CA SER A 87 6.84 31.48 3.28
C SER A 87 5.85 30.71 4.17
N TRP A 88 6.33 29.69 4.88
CA TRP A 88 5.46 28.91 5.80
C TRP A 88 4.79 29.76 6.88
N LYS A 89 5.40 30.90 7.25
CA LYS A 89 4.82 31.84 8.20
C LYS A 89 3.57 32.51 7.62
N ASP A 90 3.63 32.90 6.35
CA ASP A 90 2.50 33.55 5.68
C ASP A 90 1.40 32.54 5.33
N ILE A 91 1.79 31.31 4.96
CA ILE A 91 0.84 30.19 4.79
C ILE A 91 0.07 29.93 6.09
N ALA A 92 0.78 29.83 7.21
CA ALA A 92 0.20 29.62 8.52
C ALA A 92 -0.78 30.75 8.91
N ASN A 93 -0.38 32.00 8.69
CA ASN A 93 -1.24 33.16 8.94
C ASN A 93 -2.48 33.15 8.02
N ASN A 94 -2.32 32.82 6.74
CA ASN A 94 -3.42 32.81 5.77
C ASN A 94 -4.46 31.72 6.07
N LEU A 95 -4.00 30.56 6.52
CA LEU A 95 -4.87 29.43 6.87
C LEU A 95 -5.41 29.51 8.31
N ASN A 96 -4.96 30.52 9.07
CA ASN A 96 -5.18 30.64 10.51
C ASN A 96 -4.81 29.34 11.25
N ALA A 97 -3.61 28.83 10.98
CA ALA A 97 -3.10 27.56 11.50
C ALA A 97 -1.64 27.73 11.98
N LYS A 98 -1.13 26.78 12.76
CA LYS A 98 0.28 26.80 13.20
C LYS A 98 1.22 26.39 12.06
N ILE A 99 2.40 27.00 12.00
CA ILE A 99 3.46 26.70 11.00
C ILE A 99 3.78 25.21 10.95
N ILE A 100 3.96 24.58 12.11
CA ILE A 100 4.30 23.15 12.22
C ILE A 100 3.16 22.27 11.72
N ALA A 101 1.90 22.64 11.99
CA ALA A 101 0.73 21.92 11.51
C ALA A 101 0.67 21.96 9.98
N CYS A 102 0.89 23.12 9.36
CA CYS A 102 0.94 23.27 7.89
C CYS A 102 2.05 22.40 7.29
N GLN A 103 3.27 22.46 7.84
CA GLN A 103 4.39 21.65 7.35
C GLN A 103 4.15 20.14 7.51
N HIS A 104 3.61 19.72 8.65
CA HIS A 104 3.30 18.32 8.89
C HIS A 104 2.21 17.83 7.94
N GLN A 105 1.12 18.61 7.79
CA GLN A 105 0.03 18.27 6.88
C GLN A 105 0.54 18.19 5.45
N TRP A 106 1.30 19.17 4.98
CA TRP A 106 1.88 19.16 3.64
C TRP A 106 2.84 17.99 3.41
N ARG A 107 3.65 17.60 4.40
CA ARG A 107 4.51 16.40 4.31
C ARG A 107 3.69 15.11 4.31
N THR A 108 2.59 15.06 5.05
CA THR A 108 1.72 13.89 5.17
C THR A 108 0.92 13.70 3.88
N VAL A 109 0.33 14.77 3.37
CA VAL A 109 -0.37 14.80 2.07
C VAL A 109 0.62 14.58 0.92
N GLY A 110 1.77 15.24 0.94
CA GLY A 110 2.78 15.17 -0.13
C GLY A 110 3.57 13.85 -0.20
N LYS A 111 3.52 13.00 0.84
CA LYS A 111 4.01 11.61 0.79
C LYS A 111 2.92 10.62 0.34
N GLY A 112 1.66 11.06 0.26
CA GLY A 112 0.55 10.31 -0.32
C GLY A 112 0.39 10.63 -1.81
N LYS A 113 -0.13 9.66 -2.57
CA LYS A 113 -0.43 9.69 -4.02
C LYS A 113 -1.38 10.81 -4.50
N LEU A 114 -1.68 11.82 -3.67
CA LEU A 114 -2.65 12.89 -3.97
C LEU A 114 -2.04 14.14 -4.61
N ARG A 115 -0.71 14.17 -4.84
CA ARG A 115 -0.16 15.15 -5.79
C ARG A 115 -0.63 14.76 -7.18
N VAL A 116 -1.62 15.49 -7.69
CA VAL A 116 -1.95 15.59 -9.12
C VAL A 116 -0.79 16.29 -9.84
N LYS A 117 0.40 15.68 -9.81
CA LYS A 117 1.51 16.04 -10.68
C LYS A 117 1.43 15.12 -11.88
N GLY A 118 0.78 15.59 -12.94
CA GLY A 118 0.89 14.97 -14.28
C GLY A 118 -0.41 14.54 -14.97
N ILE A 119 -1.50 15.31 -14.94
CA ILE A 119 -2.60 15.16 -15.92
C ILE A 119 -2.35 16.12 -17.11
N ALA A 120 -1.15 16.10 -17.65
CA ALA A 120 -0.76 16.90 -18.80
C ALA A 120 0.02 16.02 -19.79
N ALA A 121 -0.64 14.97 -20.27
CA ALA A 121 -0.36 14.26 -21.53
C ALA A 121 -1.22 12.98 -21.57
N LEU A 122 -2.51 13.10 -21.88
CA LEU A 122 -3.26 11.97 -22.43
C LEU A 122 -3.36 12.16 -23.94
N PRO A 123 -3.27 11.07 -24.73
CA PRO A 123 -3.32 11.16 -26.17
C PRO A 123 -4.65 11.76 -26.61
N THR A 124 -4.56 12.70 -27.55
CA THR A 124 -5.64 13.43 -28.17
C THR A 124 -6.66 12.45 -28.77
N THR A 125 -7.66 12.06 -27.99
CA THR A 125 -8.89 11.46 -28.54
C THR A 125 -9.66 12.56 -29.27
N ALA A 126 -10.41 12.18 -30.31
CA ALA A 126 -11.09 13.07 -31.25
C ALA A 126 -11.63 14.34 -30.56
N ALA A 127 -11.13 15.51 -30.97
CA ALA A 127 -11.56 16.78 -30.40
C ALA A 127 -13.04 16.98 -30.77
N TRP A 128 -13.92 16.96 -29.77
CA TRP A 128 -15.30 17.37 -29.95
C TRP A 128 -15.32 18.87 -30.22
N SER A 129 -15.97 19.29 -31.30
CA SER A 129 -16.18 20.72 -31.56
C SER A 129 -17.15 21.30 -30.52
N ASN A 130 -17.06 22.62 -30.27
CA ASN A 130 -17.97 23.29 -29.34
C ASN A 130 -19.45 23.05 -29.72
N MET A 131 -19.77 22.98 -31.01
CA MET A 131 -21.12 22.72 -31.50
C MET A 131 -21.60 21.29 -31.18
N GLU A 132 -20.77 20.27 -31.39
CA GLU A 132 -21.09 18.89 -31.02
C GLU A 132 -21.30 18.74 -29.51
N MET A 133 -20.54 19.49 -28.72
CA MET A 133 -20.73 19.57 -27.28
C MET A 133 -22.06 20.22 -26.90
N GLU A 134 -22.48 21.31 -27.56
CA GLU A 134 -23.78 21.94 -27.28
C GLU A 134 -24.96 21.03 -27.64
N VAL A 135 -24.87 20.30 -28.76
CA VAL A 135 -25.93 19.37 -29.20
C VAL A 135 -26.00 18.16 -28.27
N PHE A 136 -24.86 17.58 -27.88
CA PHE A 136 -24.80 16.50 -26.89
C PHE A 136 -25.47 16.90 -25.57
N TRP A 137 -25.17 18.11 -25.07
CA TRP A 137 -25.76 18.60 -23.83
C TRP A 137 -27.25 18.87 -23.92
N SER A 138 -27.69 19.47 -25.02
CA SER A 138 -29.11 19.73 -25.25
C SER A 138 -29.90 18.43 -25.26
N SER A 139 -29.35 17.38 -25.88
CA SER A 139 -29.92 16.03 -25.86
C SER A 139 -29.85 15.39 -24.46
N TRP A 140 -28.71 15.49 -23.74
CA TRP A 140 -28.55 14.95 -22.39
C TRP A 140 -29.58 15.53 -21.42
N ILE A 141 -29.73 16.85 -21.43
CA ILE A 141 -30.68 17.57 -20.58
C ILE A 141 -32.13 17.26 -20.98
N ALA A 142 -32.44 17.25 -22.29
CA ALA A 142 -33.78 16.95 -22.78
C ALA A 142 -34.25 15.53 -22.41
N ASN A 143 -33.32 14.59 -22.31
CA ASN A 143 -33.59 13.20 -21.91
C ASN A 143 -33.50 12.97 -20.39
N GLY A 144 -33.56 14.02 -19.58
CA GLY A 144 -33.54 13.90 -18.11
C GLY A 144 -32.23 13.34 -17.55
N GLY A 145 -31.15 13.36 -18.34
CA GLY A 145 -29.88 12.76 -17.97
C GLY A 145 -29.89 11.23 -17.89
N ALA A 146 -30.92 10.58 -18.45
CA ALA A 146 -30.95 9.13 -18.56
C ALA A 146 -29.78 8.66 -19.43
N ALA A 147 -28.96 7.76 -18.89
CA ALA A 147 -27.78 7.19 -19.56
C ALA A 147 -28.14 6.17 -20.66
N ASN A 148 -29.25 6.37 -21.37
CA ASN A 148 -29.60 5.58 -22.53
C ASN A 148 -28.84 6.14 -23.74
N TRP A 149 -27.58 5.72 -23.84
CA TRP A 149 -26.65 6.16 -24.88
C TRP A 149 -27.18 5.90 -26.29
N ASP A 150 -27.99 4.84 -26.47
CA ASP A 150 -28.57 4.47 -27.76
C ASP A 150 -29.63 5.49 -28.21
N LEU A 151 -30.49 5.96 -27.31
CA LEU A 151 -31.41 7.06 -27.59
C LEU A 151 -30.68 8.36 -27.93
N MET A 152 -29.55 8.63 -27.27
CA MET A 152 -28.75 9.82 -27.56
C MET A 152 -28.04 9.77 -28.91
N THR A 153 -27.68 8.58 -29.40
CA THR A 153 -27.02 8.41 -30.71
C THR A 153 -27.91 8.83 -31.89
N VAL A 154 -29.24 8.79 -31.72
CA VAL A 154 -30.21 9.21 -32.74
C VAL A 154 -30.12 10.72 -33.01
N ASP A 155 -29.85 11.53 -31.98
CA ASP A 155 -29.86 13.00 -32.09
C ASP A 155 -28.61 13.59 -32.77
N LEU A 156 -27.45 12.91 -32.73
CA LEU A 156 -26.21 13.38 -33.39
C LEU A 156 -25.86 12.59 -34.66
N GLY A 157 -26.66 11.59 -35.05
CA GLY A 157 -26.70 11.01 -36.39
C GLY A 157 -25.43 10.32 -36.92
N SER A 158 -24.32 10.28 -36.18
CA SER A 158 -23.06 9.72 -36.72
C SER A 158 -22.05 9.19 -35.70
N ARG A 159 -22.37 9.18 -34.40
CA ARG A 159 -21.40 8.79 -33.35
C ARG A 159 -21.90 7.60 -32.53
N ASP A 160 -21.00 6.69 -32.20
CA ASP A 160 -21.32 5.48 -31.42
C ASP A 160 -21.30 5.73 -29.90
N ALA A 161 -21.91 4.85 -29.10
CA ALA A 161 -21.96 5.00 -27.64
C ALA A 161 -20.56 5.10 -26.98
N LYS A 162 -19.50 4.58 -27.62
CA LYS A 162 -18.13 4.67 -27.13
C LYS A 162 -17.56 6.07 -27.32
N GLU A 163 -17.87 6.72 -28.43
CA GLU A 163 -17.52 8.11 -28.70
C GLU A 163 -18.23 9.06 -27.72
N TYR A 164 -19.50 8.83 -27.40
CA TYR A 164 -20.23 9.61 -26.38
C TYR A 164 -19.59 9.51 -24.99
N ARG A 165 -19.18 8.30 -24.58
CA ARG A 165 -18.41 8.12 -23.33
C ARG A 165 -17.08 8.87 -23.35
N ALA A 166 -16.43 8.94 -24.51
CA ALA A 166 -15.20 9.73 -24.68
C ALA A 166 -15.49 11.24 -24.60
N GLY A 167 -16.58 11.71 -25.19
CA GLY A 167 -17.05 13.10 -25.09
C GLY A 167 -17.34 13.52 -23.65
N LEU A 168 -18.13 12.73 -22.91
CA LEU A 168 -18.39 12.98 -21.49
C LEU A 168 -17.10 13.01 -20.66
N ARG A 169 -16.14 12.13 -20.94
CA ARG A 169 -14.83 12.16 -20.26
C ARG A 169 -14.02 13.41 -20.58
N GLN A 170 -13.90 13.80 -21.85
CA GLN A 170 -13.18 15.02 -22.25
C GLN A 170 -13.78 16.26 -21.61
N LEU A 171 -15.10 16.28 -21.50
CA LEU A 171 -15.88 17.34 -20.89
C LEU A 171 -15.70 17.44 -19.38
N ILE A 172 -15.83 16.31 -18.66
CA ILE A 172 -15.51 16.25 -17.23
C ILE A 172 -14.08 16.72 -17.01
N MET A 173 -13.13 16.31 -17.86
CA MET A 173 -11.75 16.79 -17.81
C MET A 173 -11.65 18.29 -18.11
N SER A 174 -12.37 18.84 -19.09
CA SER A 174 -12.36 20.28 -19.40
C SER A 174 -12.93 21.13 -18.25
N THR A 175 -14.00 20.67 -17.62
CA THR A 175 -14.61 21.31 -16.44
C THR A 175 -13.66 21.22 -15.24
N ILE A 176 -13.02 20.07 -15.04
CA ILE A 176 -11.96 19.88 -14.03
C ILE A 176 -10.76 20.80 -14.32
N MET A 177 -10.37 21.03 -15.58
CA MET A 177 -9.23 21.87 -15.90
C MET A 177 -9.47 23.34 -15.51
N GLY A 178 -10.71 23.84 -15.65
CA GLY A 178 -11.12 25.19 -15.26
C GLY A 178 -11.49 25.37 -13.77
N ALA A 179 -11.76 24.30 -13.04
CA ALA A 179 -12.19 24.37 -11.64
C ALA A 179 -11.01 24.63 -10.66
N PRO A 180 -11.25 25.23 -9.47
CA PRO A 180 -10.27 25.27 -8.39
C PRO A 180 -9.83 23.86 -7.97
N GLY A 181 -8.57 23.68 -7.54
CA GLY A 181 -7.98 22.36 -7.27
C GLY A 181 -8.78 21.43 -6.34
N TRP A 182 -9.53 21.97 -5.38
CA TRP A 182 -10.40 21.18 -4.49
C TRP A 182 -11.65 20.65 -5.22
N ALA A 183 -12.29 21.47 -6.06
CA ALA A 183 -13.42 21.07 -6.87
C ALA A 183 -13.03 20.01 -7.91
N LYS A 184 -11.77 20.02 -8.38
CA LYS A 184 -11.22 18.94 -9.24
C LYS A 184 -11.28 17.58 -8.56
N LEU A 185 -10.84 17.53 -7.29
CA LEU A 185 -10.79 16.30 -6.52
C LEU A 185 -12.20 15.80 -6.18
N GLU A 186 -13.11 16.71 -5.84
CA GLU A 186 -14.49 16.40 -5.50
C GLU A 186 -15.29 15.90 -6.71
N ILE A 187 -15.22 16.58 -7.86
CA ILE A 187 -15.87 16.14 -9.10
C ILE A 187 -15.31 14.77 -9.53
N PHE A 188 -13.99 14.57 -9.42
CA PHE A 188 -13.37 13.29 -9.78
C PHE A 188 -13.79 12.16 -8.83
N ASN A 189 -13.78 12.39 -7.52
CA ASN A 189 -14.19 11.42 -6.52
C ASN A 189 -15.66 11.05 -6.70
N TYR A 190 -16.54 12.05 -6.85
CA TYR A 190 -17.95 11.82 -7.06
C TYR A 190 -18.23 11.00 -8.33
N VAL A 191 -17.64 11.38 -9.48
CA VAL A 191 -17.79 10.62 -10.73
C VAL A 191 -17.26 9.19 -10.58
N SER A 192 -16.14 9.01 -9.87
CA SER A 192 -15.56 7.69 -9.61
C SER A 192 -16.44 6.82 -8.73
N GLU A 193 -17.03 7.39 -7.66
CA GLU A 193 -17.93 6.70 -6.75
C GLU A 193 -19.24 6.32 -7.43
N VAL A 194 -19.87 7.24 -8.16
CA VAL A 194 -21.10 6.96 -8.92
C VAL A 194 -20.84 5.91 -10.01
N THR A 195 -19.71 6.00 -10.70
CA THR A 195 -19.32 4.98 -11.70
C THR A 195 -19.10 3.61 -11.04
N ARG A 196 -18.52 3.57 -9.84
CA ARG A 196 -18.30 2.33 -9.08
C ARG A 196 -19.64 1.75 -8.61
N ALA A 197 -20.54 2.57 -8.07
CA ALA A 197 -21.87 2.17 -7.65
C ALA A 197 -22.67 1.59 -8.82
N ALA A 198 -22.71 2.29 -9.96
CA ALA A 198 -23.39 1.82 -11.16
C ALA A 198 -22.84 0.47 -11.67
N ARG A 199 -21.51 0.27 -11.63
CA ARG A 199 -20.88 -1.02 -11.99
C ARG A 199 -21.18 -2.13 -10.99
N SER A 200 -21.31 -1.82 -9.70
CA SER A 200 -21.71 -2.79 -8.68
C SER A 200 -23.13 -3.28 -8.95
N ARG A 201 -24.07 -2.33 -9.15
CA ARG A 201 -25.47 -2.63 -9.49
C ARG A 201 -25.57 -3.52 -10.73
N ALA A 202 -24.84 -3.20 -11.81
CA ALA A 202 -24.83 -4.02 -13.02
C ALA A 202 -24.29 -5.45 -12.79
N ARG A 203 -23.27 -5.62 -11.94
CA ARG A 203 -22.73 -6.94 -11.60
C ARG A 203 -23.66 -7.74 -10.70
N GLU A 204 -24.36 -7.07 -9.79
CA GLU A 204 -25.37 -7.70 -8.94
C GLU A 204 -26.54 -8.20 -9.79
N GLU A 205 -26.94 -7.46 -10.83
CA GLU A 205 -27.90 -7.91 -11.83
C GLU A 205 -27.41 -9.11 -12.64
N GLU A 206 -26.16 -9.09 -13.13
CA GLU A 206 -25.54 -10.23 -13.81
C GLU A 206 -25.45 -11.46 -12.90
N ASN A 207 -25.06 -11.28 -11.64
CA ASN A 207 -25.01 -12.35 -10.65
C ASN A 207 -26.40 -12.87 -10.29
N LYS A 208 -27.41 -12.01 -10.17
CA LYS A 208 -28.79 -12.43 -9.92
C LYS A 208 -29.32 -13.25 -11.09
N ALA A 209 -29.11 -12.79 -12.32
CA ALA A 209 -29.43 -13.56 -13.51
C ALA A 209 -28.68 -14.91 -13.56
N PHE A 210 -27.41 -14.93 -13.13
CA PHE A 210 -26.61 -16.15 -13.02
C PHE A 210 -27.14 -17.13 -11.97
N ILE A 211 -27.54 -16.63 -10.79
CA ILE A 211 -28.11 -17.42 -9.69
C ILE A 211 -29.48 -17.99 -10.09
N ASP A 212 -30.32 -17.21 -10.76
CA ASP A 212 -31.60 -17.68 -11.30
C ASP A 212 -31.39 -18.79 -12.36
N THR A 213 -30.32 -18.73 -13.16
CA THR A 213 -29.91 -19.86 -14.02
C THR A 213 -29.21 -21.03 -13.30
N GLN A 214 -28.78 -20.87 -12.05
CA GLN A 214 -28.19 -21.96 -11.26
C GLN A 214 -29.24 -22.86 -10.60
N GLN A 215 -30.47 -22.39 -10.35
CA GLN A 215 -31.53 -23.22 -9.77
C GLN A 215 -31.93 -24.43 -10.65
N ASP A 216 -31.65 -24.39 -11.96
CA ASP A 216 -31.89 -25.51 -12.89
C ASP A 216 -30.71 -26.53 -12.95
N ARG A 217 -29.64 -26.30 -12.17
CA ARG A 217 -28.44 -27.15 -12.18
C ARG A 217 -28.47 -28.29 -11.15
N SER A 218 -29.49 -28.37 -10.30
CA SER A 218 -29.60 -29.49 -9.35
C SER A 218 -29.70 -30.84 -10.09
N TRP A 219 -28.93 -31.82 -9.65
CA TRP A 219 -28.94 -33.15 -10.26
C TRP A 219 -30.10 -33.98 -9.72
N THR A 220 -30.99 -34.42 -10.61
CA THR A 220 -32.11 -35.28 -10.25
C THR A 220 -31.64 -36.74 -10.08
N PRO A 221 -32.35 -37.57 -9.30
CA PRO A 221 -32.03 -38.99 -9.18
C PRO A 221 -32.00 -39.73 -10.53
N ALA A 222 -32.80 -39.31 -11.50
CA ALA A 222 -32.81 -39.87 -12.85
C ALA A 222 -31.54 -39.51 -13.63
N GLU A 223 -31.04 -38.28 -13.48
CA GLU A 223 -29.78 -37.85 -14.09
C GLU A 223 -28.58 -38.57 -13.45
N HIS A 224 -28.59 -38.81 -12.13
CA HIS A 224 -27.57 -39.64 -11.48
C HIS A 224 -27.54 -41.07 -12.03
N ALA A 225 -28.71 -41.69 -12.21
CA ALA A 225 -28.79 -43.02 -12.81
C ALA A 225 -28.31 -43.03 -14.26
N ALA A 226 -28.64 -41.99 -15.04
CA ALA A 226 -28.15 -41.82 -16.40
C ALA A 226 -26.63 -41.61 -16.44
N LEU A 227 -26.07 -40.84 -15.50
CA LEU A 227 -24.63 -40.61 -15.34
C LEU A 227 -23.87 -41.91 -15.12
N LEU A 228 -24.28 -42.72 -14.15
CA LEU A 228 -23.65 -44.01 -13.86
C LEU A 228 -23.71 -44.96 -15.06
N LYS A 229 -24.85 -45.02 -15.75
CA LYS A 229 -25.02 -45.84 -16.96
C LYS A 229 -24.17 -45.36 -18.14
N ALA A 230 -24.03 -44.04 -18.31
CA ALA A 230 -23.19 -43.45 -19.35
C ALA A 230 -21.70 -43.68 -19.07
N VAL A 231 -21.27 -43.59 -17.81
CA VAL A 231 -19.89 -43.91 -17.40
C VAL A 231 -19.57 -45.39 -17.62
N GLU A 232 -20.50 -46.30 -17.29
CA GLU A 232 -20.35 -47.74 -17.58
C GLU A 232 -20.20 -48.00 -19.09
N LYS A 233 -20.94 -47.27 -19.92
CA LYS A 233 -20.93 -47.43 -21.38
C LYS A 233 -19.68 -46.87 -22.06
N HIS A 234 -19.19 -45.70 -21.64
CA HIS A 234 -18.11 -44.97 -22.33
C HIS A 234 -16.75 -45.04 -21.63
N GLY A 235 -16.72 -45.45 -20.36
CA GLY A 235 -15.50 -45.53 -19.55
C GLY A 235 -15.02 -44.18 -19.00
N LEU A 236 -14.32 -44.23 -17.86
CA LEU A 236 -13.88 -43.07 -17.07
C LEU A 236 -12.87 -42.14 -17.76
N PHE A 237 -11.98 -42.69 -18.58
CA PHE A 237 -10.77 -41.96 -19.01
C PHE A 237 -10.82 -41.35 -20.41
N SER A 238 -11.95 -41.44 -21.13
CA SER A 238 -12.02 -40.89 -22.51
C SER A 238 -13.40 -40.38 -22.93
N GLY A 239 -14.34 -40.24 -21.99
CA GLY A 239 -15.76 -40.12 -22.30
C GLY A 239 -16.50 -38.90 -21.77
N TRP A 240 -15.91 -38.01 -20.96
CA TRP A 240 -16.70 -37.00 -20.21
C TRP A 240 -17.56 -36.10 -21.08
N SER A 241 -17.07 -35.64 -22.23
CA SER A 241 -17.87 -34.86 -23.20
C SER A 241 -19.05 -35.63 -23.79
N LYS A 242 -18.86 -36.92 -24.11
CA LYS A 242 -19.91 -37.82 -24.60
C LYS A 242 -20.92 -38.21 -23.51
N ILE A 243 -20.44 -38.33 -22.28
CA ILE A 243 -21.25 -38.60 -21.08
C ILE A 243 -22.11 -37.37 -20.78
N ARG A 244 -21.52 -36.17 -20.77
CA ARG A 244 -22.23 -34.89 -20.65
C ARG A 244 -23.34 -34.77 -21.70
N GLU A 245 -23.03 -34.99 -22.98
CA GLU A 245 -24.02 -34.89 -24.06
C GLU A 245 -25.22 -35.87 -23.89
N GLN A 246 -25.03 -37.01 -23.22
CA GLN A 246 -26.10 -37.98 -22.99
C GLN A 246 -26.91 -37.73 -21.72
N VAL A 247 -26.27 -37.12 -20.71
CA VAL A 247 -26.84 -37.01 -19.37
C VAL A 247 -27.39 -35.61 -19.14
N LYS A 248 -26.58 -34.59 -19.40
CA LYS A 248 -26.92 -33.20 -19.11
C LYS A 248 -26.06 -32.27 -19.99
N PRO A 249 -26.49 -31.94 -21.22
CA PRO A 249 -25.66 -31.23 -22.21
C PRO A 249 -25.20 -29.81 -21.80
N HIS A 250 -25.88 -29.20 -20.83
CA HIS A 250 -25.70 -27.81 -20.42
C HIS A 250 -24.76 -27.62 -19.23
N VAL A 251 -24.29 -28.70 -18.59
CA VAL A 251 -23.24 -28.65 -17.55
C VAL A 251 -21.87 -28.88 -18.16
N THR A 252 -20.79 -28.47 -17.51
CA THR A 252 -19.43 -28.66 -18.04
C THR A 252 -18.94 -30.10 -17.83
N ASP A 253 -17.92 -30.51 -18.59
CA ASP A 253 -17.32 -31.86 -18.43
C ASP A 253 -16.78 -32.07 -17.01
N ASP A 254 -16.19 -31.02 -16.42
CA ASP A 254 -15.66 -31.02 -15.06
C ASP A 254 -16.77 -31.15 -14.00
N GLU A 255 -17.94 -30.51 -14.21
CA GLU A 255 -19.10 -30.63 -13.31
C GLU A 255 -19.69 -32.05 -13.33
N VAL A 256 -19.73 -32.68 -14.51
CA VAL A 256 -20.18 -34.08 -14.68
C VAL A 256 -19.22 -35.06 -14.01
N GLU A 257 -17.91 -34.82 -14.15
CA GLU A 257 -16.87 -35.62 -13.52
C GLU A 257 -16.90 -35.47 -11.98
N ALA A 258 -17.00 -34.25 -11.48
CA ALA A 258 -17.09 -33.96 -10.04
C ALA A 258 -18.31 -34.63 -9.41
N GLU A 259 -19.47 -34.58 -10.08
CA GLU A 259 -20.69 -35.21 -9.58
C GLU A 259 -20.58 -36.74 -9.56
N TYR A 260 -19.91 -37.33 -10.55
CA TYR A 260 -19.63 -38.77 -10.55
C TYR A 260 -18.76 -39.18 -9.35
N TYR A 261 -17.70 -38.42 -9.02
CA TYR A 261 -16.87 -38.73 -7.85
C TYR A 261 -17.64 -38.55 -6.54
N ARG A 262 -18.51 -37.54 -6.45
CA ARG A 262 -19.43 -37.33 -5.32
C ARG A 262 -20.33 -38.54 -5.10
N LEU A 263 -20.94 -39.09 -6.17
CA LEU A 263 -21.79 -40.28 -6.09
C LEU A 263 -21.03 -41.55 -5.66
N ASN A 264 -19.73 -41.65 -5.96
CA ASN A 264 -18.89 -42.78 -5.59
C ASN A 264 -18.22 -42.63 -4.21
N GLY A 265 -18.58 -41.60 -3.44
CA GLY A 265 -18.04 -41.37 -2.11
C GLY A 265 -16.57 -40.96 -2.09
N VAL A 266 -16.01 -40.56 -3.25
CA VAL A 266 -14.71 -39.89 -3.33
C VAL A 266 -14.97 -38.42 -3.03
N ASN A 267 -15.22 -38.12 -1.76
CA ASN A 267 -15.36 -36.74 -1.30
C ASN A 267 -13.96 -36.11 -1.25
N ASP A 268 -13.63 -35.27 -2.24
CA ASP A 268 -12.66 -34.19 -2.05
C ASP A 268 -13.32 -33.11 -1.17
N GLU A 269 -13.54 -33.44 0.10
CA GLU A 269 -13.98 -32.50 1.12
C GLU A 269 -12.82 -31.56 1.50
N VAL A 270 -12.62 -30.55 0.66
CA VAL A 270 -12.31 -29.20 1.16
C VAL A 270 -13.56 -28.36 0.95
N SER A 271 -14.60 -28.68 1.72
CA SER A 271 -15.85 -27.93 1.78
C SER A 271 -15.65 -26.68 2.65
N GLU A 272 -15.31 -25.56 2.01
CA GLU A 272 -15.67 -24.25 2.56
C GLU A 272 -17.16 -24.04 2.28
N LYS A 273 -17.94 -23.82 3.33
CA LYS A 273 -19.40 -23.62 3.25
C LYS A 273 -19.71 -22.40 2.36
N PRO A 274 -20.73 -22.48 1.48
CA PRO A 274 -21.22 -21.32 0.74
C PRO A 274 -21.75 -20.25 1.69
N GLN A 275 -21.31 -19.03 1.49
CA GLN A 275 -21.60 -17.86 2.32
C GLN A 275 -22.79 -17.06 1.74
N ASP A 276 -23.74 -17.73 1.10
CA ASP A 276 -24.79 -17.13 0.29
C ASP A 276 -26.18 -17.41 0.90
N GLU A 277 -26.50 -16.76 2.02
CA GLU A 277 -27.88 -16.75 2.53
C GLU A 277 -28.24 -15.49 3.36
N ILE A 278 -27.49 -14.38 3.24
CA ILE A 278 -27.78 -13.13 4.00
C ILE A 278 -28.05 -11.89 3.13
N ILE A 279 -28.03 -11.98 1.79
CA ILE A 279 -28.34 -10.81 0.94
C ILE A 279 -29.49 -11.14 0.00
N ALA A 280 -30.70 -11.16 0.56
CA ALA A 280 -31.94 -11.22 -0.20
C ALA A 280 -32.98 -10.30 0.43
N GLU A 281 -32.68 -9.00 0.54
CA GLU A 281 -33.71 -7.96 0.75
C GLU A 281 -33.17 -6.54 0.47
N ALA A 282 -33.01 -6.20 -0.81
CA ALA A 282 -33.03 -4.83 -1.33
C ALA A 282 -33.11 -4.90 -2.86
N SER A 283 -34.33 -5.01 -3.37
CA SER A 283 -34.65 -5.17 -4.78
C SER A 283 -35.11 -3.84 -5.38
N GLU A 284 -34.72 -3.64 -6.65
CA GLU A 284 -35.12 -2.61 -7.63
C GLU A 284 -34.34 -1.28 -7.65
N LYS A 285 -33.40 -1.16 -8.61
CA LYS A 285 -33.64 -0.46 -9.89
C LYS A 285 -32.46 -0.63 -10.85
N GLU A 286 -32.81 -0.77 -12.13
CA GLU A 286 -31.96 -0.99 -13.30
C GLU A 286 -30.69 -0.12 -13.30
N GLY A 287 -29.57 -0.70 -13.77
CA GLY A 287 -28.23 -0.13 -13.94
C GLY A 287 -28.08 1.18 -14.75
N THR A 288 -28.83 2.21 -14.39
CA THR A 288 -28.73 3.60 -14.83
C THR A 288 -28.31 4.48 -13.64
N TRP A 289 -27.79 5.67 -13.93
CA TRP A 289 -27.58 6.67 -12.88
C TRP A 289 -28.95 7.05 -12.32
N THR A 290 -29.08 7.19 -11.00
CA THR A 290 -30.36 7.66 -10.44
C THR A 290 -30.61 9.10 -10.88
N GLU A 291 -31.88 9.49 -11.01
CA GLU A 291 -32.24 10.88 -11.35
C GLU A 291 -31.58 11.89 -10.40
N GLU A 292 -31.48 11.54 -9.11
CA GLU A 292 -30.78 12.33 -8.08
C GLU A 292 -29.26 12.42 -8.33
N GLU A 293 -28.60 11.31 -8.70
CA GLU A 293 -27.18 11.28 -9.05
C GLU A 293 -26.89 12.18 -10.26
N VAL A 294 -27.77 12.16 -11.27
CA VAL A 294 -27.60 12.98 -12.47
C VAL A 294 -27.87 14.46 -12.19
N VAL A 295 -28.92 14.78 -11.44
CA VAL A 295 -29.23 16.16 -11.02
C VAL A 295 -28.06 16.73 -10.22
N LYS A 296 -27.48 15.95 -9.29
CA LYS A 296 -26.33 16.38 -8.49
C LYS A 296 -25.09 16.59 -9.34
N LEU A 297 -24.78 15.70 -10.30
CA LEU A 297 -23.69 15.93 -11.26
C LEU A 297 -23.92 17.21 -12.08
N ASN A 298 -25.14 17.41 -12.61
CA ASN A 298 -25.47 18.58 -13.41
C ASN A 298 -25.31 19.89 -12.61
N LEU A 299 -25.72 19.90 -11.34
CA LEU A 299 -25.52 21.06 -10.45
C LEU A 299 -24.04 21.37 -10.18
N MET A 300 -23.20 20.34 -10.04
CA MET A 300 -21.76 20.51 -9.92
C MET A 300 -21.13 21.02 -11.22
N LEU A 301 -21.51 20.45 -12.36
CA LEU A 301 -21.02 20.90 -13.66
C LEU A 301 -21.47 22.33 -13.97
N MET A 302 -22.70 22.72 -13.60
CA MET A 302 -23.19 24.09 -13.77
C MET A 302 -22.39 25.14 -13.00
N LYS A 303 -21.95 24.83 -11.76
CA LYS A 303 -21.21 25.80 -10.93
C LYS A 303 -19.77 26.01 -11.41
N TYR A 304 -19.12 24.95 -11.90
CA TYR A 304 -17.68 24.96 -12.16
C TYR A 304 -17.32 24.95 -13.65
N SER A 305 -18.29 24.75 -14.54
CA SER A 305 -18.06 24.83 -15.97
C SER A 305 -18.12 26.27 -16.47
N THR A 306 -17.11 26.66 -17.23
CA THR A 306 -17.07 27.95 -17.94
C THR A 306 -17.78 27.90 -19.29
N LEU A 307 -18.47 26.80 -19.62
CA LEU A 307 -19.13 26.64 -20.92
C LEU A 307 -20.38 27.53 -21.02
N PRO A 308 -20.56 28.28 -22.13
CA PRO A 308 -21.69 29.20 -22.31
C PRO A 308 -23.07 28.55 -22.19
N VAL A 309 -23.20 27.25 -22.50
CA VAL A 309 -24.46 26.49 -22.37
C VAL A 309 -24.97 26.49 -20.93
N TRP A 310 -24.08 26.30 -19.95
CA TRP A 310 -24.48 26.23 -18.54
C TRP A 310 -24.88 27.60 -17.98
N THR A 311 -24.20 28.66 -18.40
CA THR A 311 -24.60 30.02 -18.05
C THR A 311 -25.99 30.36 -18.62
N ARG A 312 -26.28 29.92 -19.85
CA ARG A 312 -27.60 30.09 -20.49
C ARG A 312 -28.69 29.27 -19.79
N GLU A 313 -28.45 28.00 -19.49
CA GLU A 313 -29.46 27.14 -18.83
C GLU A 313 -29.69 27.52 -17.35
N ALA A 314 -28.65 27.89 -16.60
CA ALA A 314 -28.84 28.41 -15.24
C ALA A 314 -29.67 29.71 -15.23
N ALA A 315 -29.41 30.61 -16.18
CA ALA A 315 -30.20 31.83 -16.35
C ALA A 315 -31.66 31.55 -16.76
N LYS A 316 -31.88 30.61 -17.70
CA LYS A 316 -33.20 30.20 -18.17
C LYS A 316 -34.04 29.57 -17.07
N ASN A 317 -33.44 28.73 -16.23
CA ASN A 317 -34.12 28.07 -15.12
C ASN A 317 -34.18 28.93 -13.83
N LYS A 318 -33.67 30.18 -13.87
CA LYS A 318 -33.54 31.09 -12.72
C LYS A 318 -32.81 30.46 -11.52
N VAL A 319 -31.96 29.47 -11.76
CA VAL A 319 -31.22 28.78 -10.72
C VAL A 319 -29.98 29.61 -10.42
N LYS A 320 -29.95 30.26 -9.26
CA LYS A 320 -28.72 30.72 -8.60
C LYS A 320 -28.50 29.79 -7.41
N PRO A 321 -27.76 28.68 -7.59
CA PRO A 321 -27.51 27.77 -6.49
C PRO A 321 -26.81 28.53 -5.35
N SER A 322 -27.42 28.57 -4.17
CA SER A 322 -26.78 29.20 -3.00
C SER A 322 -25.68 28.27 -2.47
N ASP A 323 -24.69 28.80 -1.76
CA ASP A 323 -23.67 27.95 -1.11
C ASP A 323 -24.31 26.98 -0.08
N GLU A 324 -25.47 27.34 0.50
CA GLU A 324 -26.24 26.51 1.44
C GLU A 324 -26.94 25.31 0.77
N ASP A 325 -27.43 25.47 -0.47
CA ASP A 325 -28.03 24.35 -1.23
C ASP A 325 -27.01 23.23 -1.48
N TYR A 326 -25.73 23.58 -1.58
CA TYR A 326 -24.64 22.62 -1.73
C TYR A 326 -24.25 21.95 -0.41
N GLU A 327 -24.15 22.70 0.70
CA GLU A 327 -23.86 22.08 2.00
C GLU A 327 -24.94 21.05 2.40
N ARG A 328 -26.22 21.32 2.09
CA ARG A 328 -27.31 20.36 2.28
C ARG A 328 -27.16 19.08 1.45
N LEU A 329 -26.56 19.14 0.26
CA LEU A 329 -26.31 17.98 -0.60
C LEU A 329 -25.18 17.06 -0.11
N PHE A 330 -24.33 17.49 0.83
CA PHE A 330 -23.18 16.74 1.36
C PHE A 330 -23.30 16.32 2.82
N GLN A 331 -24.25 16.91 3.57
CA GLN A 331 -24.54 16.50 4.95
C GLN A 331 -25.22 15.12 5.04
N ASN A 332 -25.91 14.67 3.98
CA ASN A 332 -26.63 13.38 3.96
C ASN A 332 -25.78 12.14 3.64
N THR A 333 -24.45 12.26 3.55
CA THR A 333 -23.54 11.14 3.25
C THR A 333 -22.85 10.51 4.46
N ASN A 334 -23.16 10.97 5.68
CA ASN A 334 -22.80 10.24 6.91
C ASN A 334 -24.07 9.57 7.46
N PRO A 335 -24.23 8.24 7.35
CA PRO A 335 -25.22 7.55 8.18
C PRO A 335 -24.79 7.74 9.64
N SER A 336 -25.63 8.41 10.43
CA SER A 336 -25.43 8.62 11.85
C SER A 336 -25.49 7.28 12.60
N ASP A 337 -24.54 7.08 13.52
CA ASP A 337 -24.36 5.93 14.43
C ASP A 337 -25.53 5.67 15.42
N GLU A 338 -26.74 6.19 15.19
CA GLU A 338 -27.82 6.12 16.21
C GLU A 338 -28.67 4.84 16.20
N ASP A 339 -28.54 3.95 15.20
CA ASP A 339 -29.34 2.70 15.17
C ASP A 339 -28.57 1.42 15.57
N ALA A 340 -27.34 1.53 16.08
CA ALA A 340 -26.53 0.37 16.51
C ALA A 340 -26.75 -0.07 17.98
N SER A 341 -27.95 0.15 18.52
CA SER A 341 -28.37 -0.38 19.82
C SER A 341 -29.44 -1.45 19.62
N ILE A 342 -29.03 -2.71 19.38
CA ILE A 342 -29.65 -3.95 19.92
C ILE A 342 -28.90 -5.19 19.38
N THR A 343 -28.53 -6.08 20.32
CA THR A 343 -27.89 -7.40 20.21
C THR A 343 -26.36 -7.50 20.10
N SER A 344 -25.77 -7.78 21.27
CA SER A 344 -24.42 -8.30 21.45
C SER A 344 -24.30 -9.75 20.95
N GLY A 345 -23.42 -9.99 19.98
CA GLY A 345 -22.95 -11.32 19.59
C GLY A 345 -21.50 -11.26 19.12
N LYS A 346 -20.58 -11.81 19.92
CA LYS A 346 -19.14 -11.91 19.57
C LYS A 346 -18.98 -12.89 18.40
N GLY A 347 -18.73 -12.37 17.20
CA GLY A 347 -18.26 -13.14 16.04
C GLY A 347 -16.98 -12.50 15.49
N ASN A 348 -15.87 -13.24 15.51
CA ASN A 348 -14.64 -12.87 14.82
C ASN A 348 -14.90 -12.86 13.31
N THR A 349 -14.97 -11.68 12.69
CA THR A 349 -14.96 -11.55 11.23
C THR A 349 -13.51 -11.62 10.75
N GLU A 350 -13.11 -12.78 10.24
CA GLU A 350 -11.93 -12.93 9.40
C GLU A 350 -12.19 -12.20 8.08
N GLY A 351 -11.81 -10.93 8.01
CA GLY A 351 -11.77 -10.20 6.75
C GLY A 351 -10.73 -10.84 5.83
N SER A 352 -11.21 -11.61 4.85
CA SER A 352 -10.41 -12.25 3.81
C SER A 352 -9.53 -11.20 3.15
N ASN A 353 -8.22 -11.34 3.32
CA ASN A 353 -7.24 -10.39 2.84
C ASN A 353 -7.15 -10.51 1.31
N LEU A 354 -8.09 -9.88 0.60
CA LEU A 354 -8.28 -9.94 -0.85
C LEU A 354 -7.00 -9.64 -1.65
N SER A 355 -5.99 -9.02 -1.03
CA SER A 355 -4.68 -8.72 -1.60
C SER A 355 -3.61 -9.82 -1.46
N GLU A 356 -3.92 -11.02 -0.95
CA GLU A 356 -2.91 -12.08 -0.80
C GLU A 356 -2.59 -12.80 -2.14
N TRP A 357 -1.30 -13.02 -2.40
CA TRP A 357 -0.82 -13.76 -3.57
C TRP A 357 -0.95 -15.26 -3.35
N ASN A 358 -1.93 -15.89 -4.01
CA ASN A 358 -2.07 -17.34 -4.02
C ASN A 358 -1.45 -17.98 -5.28
N SER A 359 -1.43 -19.31 -5.33
CA SER A 359 -0.87 -20.08 -6.45
C SER A 359 -1.55 -19.73 -7.78
N ALA A 360 -2.89 -19.64 -7.79
CA ALA A 360 -3.67 -19.32 -8.99
C ALA A 360 -3.34 -17.93 -9.56
N ARG A 361 -3.27 -16.91 -8.72
CA ARG A 361 -2.90 -15.53 -9.09
C ARG A 361 -1.46 -15.43 -9.56
N THR A 362 -0.56 -16.19 -8.94
CA THR A 362 0.85 -16.27 -9.35
C THR A 362 0.99 -16.88 -10.75
N SER A 363 0.29 -17.97 -11.03
CA SER A 363 0.24 -18.59 -12.36
C SER A 363 -0.41 -17.67 -13.40
N ARG A 364 -1.43 -16.90 -13.00
CA ARG A 364 -2.04 -15.88 -13.85
C ARG A 364 -1.06 -14.76 -14.19
N LEU A 365 -0.28 -14.27 -13.23
CA LEU A 365 0.78 -13.28 -13.45
C LEU A 365 1.81 -13.76 -14.46
N ARG A 366 2.25 -15.02 -14.33
CA ARG A 366 3.18 -15.63 -15.29
C ARG A 366 2.64 -15.65 -16.71
N ARG A 367 1.38 -16.06 -16.89
CA ARG A 367 0.75 -16.08 -18.22
C ARG A 367 0.63 -14.68 -18.84
N LEU A 368 0.18 -13.69 -18.06
CA LEU A 368 -0.01 -12.32 -18.54
C LEU A 368 1.32 -11.66 -18.92
N VAL A 369 2.37 -11.86 -18.11
CA VAL A 369 3.69 -11.32 -18.43
C VAL A 369 4.32 -12.03 -19.63
N ALA A 370 4.19 -13.35 -19.75
CA ALA A 370 4.64 -14.08 -20.95
C ALA A 370 3.92 -13.61 -22.22
N GLN A 371 2.61 -13.37 -22.14
CA GLN A 371 1.82 -12.81 -23.23
C GLN A 371 2.32 -11.43 -23.66
N GLN A 372 2.57 -10.53 -22.71
CA GLN A 372 3.12 -9.19 -22.97
C GLN A 372 4.56 -9.25 -23.51
N GLN A 373 5.39 -10.19 -23.04
CA GLN A 373 6.74 -10.40 -23.57
C GLN A 373 6.74 -10.88 -25.03
N GLN A 374 5.75 -11.69 -25.40
CA GLN A 374 5.58 -12.11 -26.79
C GLN A 374 5.13 -10.93 -27.67
N GLN A 375 4.22 -10.08 -27.17
CA GLN A 375 3.79 -8.87 -27.88
C GLN A 375 4.88 -7.80 -27.98
N SER A 376 5.73 -7.66 -26.95
CA SER A 376 6.86 -6.73 -26.96
C SER A 376 7.94 -7.16 -27.94
N SER A 377 8.13 -8.47 -28.16
CA SER A 377 9.06 -8.95 -29.20
C SER A 377 8.66 -8.50 -30.62
N ILE A 378 7.38 -8.18 -30.82
CA ILE A 378 6.83 -7.71 -32.09
C ILE A 378 6.78 -6.18 -32.15
N SER A 379 6.54 -5.50 -31.01
CA SER A 379 6.22 -4.07 -30.95
C SER A 379 7.31 -3.18 -30.32
N ASP A 380 8.36 -3.77 -29.75
CA ASP A 380 9.43 -3.13 -28.97
C ASP A 380 8.92 -2.27 -27.79
N GLN A 381 7.68 -2.50 -27.34
CA GLN A 381 7.13 -1.80 -26.18
C GLN A 381 7.44 -2.54 -24.87
N PRO A 382 7.73 -1.82 -23.76
CA PRO A 382 7.90 -2.45 -22.46
C PRO A 382 6.59 -3.11 -21.98
N ILE A 383 6.69 -4.11 -21.09
CA ILE A 383 5.53 -4.77 -20.48
C ILE A 383 4.65 -3.72 -19.78
N ASP A 384 3.38 -3.64 -20.18
CA ASP A 384 2.39 -2.78 -19.52
C ASP A 384 1.92 -3.41 -18.20
N TRP A 385 2.50 -2.96 -17.10
CA TRP A 385 2.19 -3.48 -15.77
C TRP A 385 0.84 -3.04 -15.21
N ASP A 386 0.29 -1.92 -15.69
CA ASP A 386 -1.05 -1.48 -15.31
C ASP A 386 -2.09 -2.41 -15.95
N TRP A 387 -1.90 -2.74 -17.23
CA TRP A 387 -2.70 -3.77 -17.91
C TRP A 387 -2.60 -5.13 -17.20
N VAL A 388 -1.40 -5.57 -16.83
CA VAL A 388 -1.22 -6.83 -16.09
C VAL A 388 -1.97 -6.81 -14.76
N ALA A 389 -1.91 -5.70 -14.01
CA ALA A 389 -2.59 -5.58 -12.72
C ALA A 389 -4.11 -5.63 -12.86
N ASP A 390 -4.67 -4.94 -13.85
CA ASP A 390 -6.10 -4.97 -14.17
C ASP A 390 -6.59 -6.40 -14.47
N HIS A 391 -5.72 -7.21 -15.07
CA HIS A 391 -6.02 -8.59 -15.44
C HIS A 391 -5.70 -9.63 -14.36
N ILE A 392 -5.04 -9.28 -13.26
CA ILE A 392 -4.82 -10.20 -12.12
C ILE A 392 -6.05 -10.31 -11.25
N GLY A 393 -6.73 -9.18 -11.05
CA GLY A 393 -7.94 -9.08 -10.24
C GLY A 393 -7.93 -7.84 -9.35
N PRO A 394 -9.08 -7.51 -8.76
CA PRO A 394 -9.21 -6.35 -7.89
C PRO A 394 -8.27 -6.43 -6.68
N GLY A 395 -7.74 -5.29 -6.26
CA GLY A 395 -6.82 -5.18 -5.12
C GLY A 395 -5.33 -5.30 -5.47
N PHE A 396 -4.98 -5.55 -6.75
CA PHE A 396 -3.61 -5.52 -7.23
C PHE A 396 -3.35 -4.27 -8.06
N ASN A 397 -2.16 -3.69 -7.90
CA ASN A 397 -1.68 -2.59 -8.75
C ASN A 397 -0.38 -3.01 -9.45
N ALA A 398 0.05 -2.21 -10.43
CA ALA A 398 1.27 -2.47 -11.19
C ALA A 398 2.48 -2.77 -10.29
N ASN A 399 2.70 -1.96 -9.23
CA ASN A 399 3.82 -2.17 -8.31
C ASN A 399 3.74 -3.48 -7.53
N MET A 400 2.54 -3.93 -7.13
CA MET A 400 2.38 -5.23 -6.48
C MET A 400 2.72 -6.36 -7.44
N CYS A 401 2.29 -6.25 -8.70
CA CYS A 401 2.61 -7.23 -9.75
C CYS A 401 4.10 -7.25 -10.06
N ILE A 402 4.75 -6.09 -10.21
CA ILE A 402 6.20 -5.96 -10.42
C ILE A 402 6.97 -6.56 -9.24
N THR A 403 6.60 -6.21 -8.01
CA THR A 403 7.26 -6.70 -6.80
C THR A 403 7.14 -8.22 -6.69
N HIS A 404 5.95 -8.76 -6.95
CA HIS A 404 5.72 -10.20 -6.95
C HIS A 404 6.47 -10.88 -8.08
N TRP A 405 6.41 -10.34 -9.29
CA TRP A 405 7.13 -10.84 -10.47
C TRP A 405 8.64 -10.95 -10.24
N HIS A 406 9.26 -9.91 -9.69
CA HIS A 406 10.68 -9.93 -9.30
C HIS A 406 10.99 -10.80 -8.08
N ALA A 407 9.97 -11.17 -7.29
CA ALA A 407 10.09 -12.16 -6.24
C ALA A 407 9.94 -13.60 -6.78
N LEU A 408 9.32 -13.78 -7.96
CA LEU A 408 9.21 -15.09 -8.60
C LEU A 408 10.57 -15.53 -9.15
N PRO A 409 10.94 -16.82 -8.99
CA PRO A 409 12.22 -17.35 -9.45
C PRO A 409 12.49 -17.20 -10.95
N GLU A 410 11.44 -17.01 -11.76
CA GLU A 410 11.48 -16.98 -13.23
C GLU A 410 11.30 -15.57 -13.82
N GLY A 411 10.94 -14.57 -13.00
CA GLY A 411 10.39 -13.29 -13.46
C GLY A 411 11.37 -12.16 -13.69
N GLY A 412 12.59 -12.40 -14.16
CA GLY A 412 13.45 -11.26 -14.45
C GLY A 412 14.81 -11.62 -14.98
N SER A 413 15.01 -11.30 -16.26
CA SER A 413 16.23 -11.47 -17.05
C SER A 413 16.57 -12.92 -17.40
N LYS A 414 17.27 -13.10 -18.53
CA LYS A 414 17.94 -14.36 -18.95
C LYS A 414 19.05 -14.80 -17.98
N LEU A 415 18.98 -14.42 -16.70
CA LEU A 415 19.70 -15.09 -15.63
C LEU A 415 18.94 -16.37 -15.36
N GLU A 416 19.63 -17.49 -15.53
CA GLU A 416 19.10 -18.81 -15.20
C GLU A 416 18.33 -18.79 -13.86
N PRO A 417 17.23 -19.57 -13.74
CA PRO A 417 16.37 -19.60 -12.57
C PRO A 417 17.22 -19.53 -11.32
N ALA A 418 17.02 -18.46 -10.54
CA ALA A 418 17.98 -18.02 -9.52
C ALA A 418 18.49 -19.22 -8.73
N LYS A 419 19.74 -19.61 -9.02
CA LYS A 419 20.37 -20.82 -8.48
C LYS A 419 20.01 -20.93 -7.00
N TYR A 420 19.48 -22.08 -6.56
CA TYR A 420 19.21 -22.27 -5.14
C TYR A 420 20.50 -22.00 -4.34
N TRP A 421 20.37 -21.36 -3.18
CA TRP A 421 21.51 -21.12 -2.30
C TRP A 421 21.96 -22.46 -1.70
N ASP A 422 22.96 -23.06 -2.32
CA ASP A 422 23.61 -24.27 -1.83
C ASP A 422 24.57 -23.94 -0.67
N GLN A 423 25.11 -24.98 -0.05
CA GLN A 423 26.03 -24.84 1.08
C GLN A 423 27.32 -24.09 0.68
N THR A 424 27.78 -24.29 -0.55
CA THR A 424 28.97 -23.60 -1.10
C THR A 424 28.74 -22.10 -1.25
N ASP A 425 27.54 -21.70 -1.69
CA ASP A 425 27.13 -20.31 -1.78
C ASP A 425 27.03 -19.67 -0.39
N ILE A 426 26.59 -20.43 0.62
CA ILE A 426 26.60 -19.97 2.01
C ILE A 426 28.04 -19.73 2.50
N GLU A 427 28.97 -20.63 2.23
CA GLU A 427 30.39 -20.48 2.61
C GLU A 427 31.03 -19.28 1.92
N LYS A 428 30.78 -19.10 0.62
CA LYS A 428 31.19 -17.89 -0.12
C LYS A 428 30.61 -16.62 0.48
N LEU A 429 29.35 -16.66 0.93
CA LEU A 429 28.71 -15.51 1.58
C LEU A 429 29.37 -15.19 2.92
N GLN A 430 29.76 -16.20 3.70
CA GLN A 430 30.51 -16.00 4.95
C GLN A 430 31.89 -15.38 4.67
N LEU A 431 32.63 -15.90 3.69
CA LEU A 431 33.92 -15.35 3.26
C LEU A 431 33.78 -13.90 2.78
N GLY A 432 32.74 -13.61 1.99
CA GLY A 432 32.43 -12.27 1.54
C GLY A 432 32.15 -11.30 2.69
N ILE A 433 31.36 -11.71 3.67
CA ILE A 433 31.07 -10.90 4.87
C ILE A 433 32.32 -10.71 5.72
N GLN A 434 33.16 -11.73 5.87
CA GLN A 434 34.43 -11.62 6.58
C GLN A 434 35.37 -10.60 5.93
N LYS A 435 35.47 -10.63 4.60
CA LYS A 435 36.38 -9.77 3.82
C LYS A 435 35.85 -8.34 3.65
N TYR A 436 34.55 -8.18 3.44
CA TYR A 436 33.94 -6.91 3.01
C TYR A 436 32.86 -6.35 3.95
N GLY A 437 32.52 -7.05 5.03
CA GLY A 437 31.47 -6.66 5.95
C GLY A 437 30.11 -6.57 5.28
N ARG A 438 29.51 -5.38 5.30
CA ARG A 438 28.20 -5.08 4.69
C ARG A 438 28.29 -4.45 3.30
N SER A 439 29.46 -4.48 2.66
CA SER A 439 29.60 -3.99 1.29
C SER A 439 29.06 -5.01 0.29
N TRP A 440 27.74 -5.05 0.14
CA TRP A 440 27.04 -6.02 -0.72
C TRP A 440 27.49 -5.97 -2.17
N ILE A 441 27.88 -4.79 -2.65
CA ILE A 441 28.38 -4.59 -4.01
C ILE A 441 29.72 -5.32 -4.20
N ASN A 442 30.63 -5.25 -3.22
CA ASN A 442 31.91 -5.95 -3.30
C ASN A 442 31.73 -7.47 -3.16
N ILE A 443 30.82 -7.90 -2.28
CA ILE A 443 30.48 -9.31 -2.11
C ILE A 443 29.88 -9.87 -3.40
N GLN A 444 28.95 -9.15 -4.01
CA GLN A 444 28.37 -9.51 -5.31
C GLN A 444 29.46 -9.65 -6.37
N ARG A 445 30.28 -8.60 -6.54
CA ARG A 445 31.28 -8.56 -7.60
C ARG A 445 32.31 -9.69 -7.53
N GLU A 446 32.73 -10.10 -6.33
CA GLU A 446 33.74 -11.15 -6.18
C GLU A 446 33.17 -12.56 -6.03
N TYR A 447 32.06 -12.72 -5.30
CA TYR A 447 31.56 -14.05 -4.92
C TYR A 447 30.29 -14.47 -5.64
N PHE A 448 29.47 -13.51 -6.11
CA PHE A 448 28.16 -13.77 -6.71
C PHE A 448 27.87 -12.83 -7.89
N PRO A 449 28.67 -12.86 -8.98
CA PRO A 449 28.48 -11.96 -10.11
C PRO A 449 27.08 -12.11 -10.74
N ASP A 450 26.49 -13.29 -10.66
CA ASP A 450 25.19 -13.63 -11.26
C ASP A 450 24.00 -13.35 -10.32
N ARG A 451 24.23 -12.93 -9.08
CA ARG A 451 23.15 -12.60 -8.14
C ARG A 451 23.08 -11.10 -7.94
N THR A 452 21.89 -10.56 -7.69
CA THR A 452 21.74 -9.14 -7.33
C THR A 452 22.16 -8.87 -5.88
N THR A 453 22.60 -7.64 -5.57
CA THR A 453 22.88 -7.23 -4.17
C THR A 453 21.67 -7.44 -3.24
N ASP A 454 20.45 -7.29 -3.76
CA ASP A 454 19.22 -7.54 -3.01
C ASP A 454 18.98 -9.02 -2.71
N SER A 455 19.36 -9.93 -3.61
CA SER A 455 19.30 -11.36 -3.35
C SER A 455 20.24 -11.74 -2.20
N ILE A 456 21.45 -11.17 -2.19
CA ILE A 456 22.44 -11.36 -1.12
C ILE A 456 21.91 -10.82 0.21
N ARG A 457 21.42 -9.57 0.23
CA ARG A 457 20.83 -8.95 1.44
C ARG A 457 19.66 -9.76 2.00
N ARG A 458 18.73 -10.17 1.13
CA ARG A 458 17.58 -11.00 1.52
C ARG A 458 18.03 -12.33 2.10
N LYS A 459 19.05 -12.97 1.52
CA LYS A 459 19.56 -14.24 2.06
C LYS A 459 20.13 -14.10 3.46
N VAL A 460 20.96 -13.08 3.71
CA VAL A 460 21.51 -12.80 5.05
C VAL A 460 20.38 -12.55 6.04
N SER A 461 19.40 -11.72 5.67
CA SER A 461 18.24 -11.44 6.53
C SER A 461 17.41 -12.69 6.82
N ASN A 462 17.20 -13.56 5.83
CA ASN A 462 16.47 -14.82 6.01
C ASN A 462 17.19 -15.78 6.96
N VAL A 463 18.52 -15.87 6.88
CA VAL A 463 19.34 -16.68 7.80
C VAL A 463 19.22 -16.15 9.24
N GLN A 464 19.25 -14.83 9.42
CA GLN A 464 19.06 -14.19 10.74
C GLN A 464 17.65 -14.37 11.29
N ASN A 465 16.63 -14.15 10.47
CA ASN A 465 15.22 -14.34 10.87
C ASN A 465 14.95 -15.79 11.28
N ARG A 466 15.56 -16.76 10.57
CA ARG A 466 15.46 -18.18 10.92
C ARG A 466 16.15 -18.49 12.25
N ARG A 467 17.33 -17.93 12.51
CA ARG A 467 18.00 -18.01 13.82
C ARG A 467 17.11 -17.49 14.94
N ASP A 468 16.53 -16.31 14.77
CA ASP A 468 15.70 -15.68 15.79
C ASP A 468 14.37 -16.43 16.00
N LYS A 469 13.84 -17.08 14.94
CA LYS A 469 12.71 -18.01 15.05
C LYS A 469 13.07 -19.24 15.88
N LEU A 470 14.17 -19.92 15.56
CA LEU A 470 14.65 -21.10 16.30
C LEU A 470 14.93 -20.76 17.78
N ALA A 471 15.54 -19.61 18.05
CA ALA A 471 15.80 -19.16 19.41
C ALA A 471 14.50 -18.95 20.21
N ARG A 472 13.46 -18.40 19.59
CA ARG A 472 12.13 -18.26 20.22
C ARG A 472 11.46 -19.60 20.46
N GLU A 473 11.55 -20.53 19.51
CA GLU A 473 10.96 -21.87 19.64
C GLU A 473 11.64 -22.67 20.76
N GLN A 474 12.98 -22.68 20.80
CA GLN A 474 13.74 -23.33 21.88
C GLN A 474 13.44 -22.70 23.24
N ARG A 475 13.38 -21.36 23.32
CA ARG A 475 12.99 -20.69 24.56
C ARG A 475 11.59 -21.06 25.02
N LYS A 476 10.61 -21.21 24.10
CA LYS A 476 9.25 -21.67 24.43
C LYS A 476 9.26 -23.09 24.99
N LEU A 477 10.06 -24.00 24.42
CA LEU A 477 10.20 -25.37 24.92
C LEU A 477 10.81 -25.40 26.32
N VAL A 478 11.90 -24.67 26.54
CA VAL A 478 12.56 -24.60 27.85
C VAL A 478 11.66 -23.95 28.90
N MET A 479 10.89 -22.93 28.54
CA MET A 479 9.87 -22.35 29.43
C MET A 479 8.76 -23.33 29.78
N LYS A 480 8.39 -24.25 28.86
CA LYS A 480 7.44 -25.32 29.15
C LYS A 480 8.03 -26.31 30.16
N ILE A 481 9.28 -26.76 29.95
CA ILE A 481 10.02 -27.63 30.88
C ILE A 481 10.13 -26.98 32.27
N LYS A 482 10.44 -25.68 32.32
CA LYS A 482 10.52 -24.93 33.59
C LYS A 482 9.20 -24.92 34.36
N ARG A 483 8.06 -24.89 33.65
CA ARG A 483 6.72 -24.93 34.26
C ARG A 483 6.31 -26.33 34.70
N THR A 484 6.69 -27.36 33.96
CA THR A 484 6.16 -28.73 34.17
C THR A 484 7.08 -29.62 34.98
N THR A 485 8.39 -29.45 34.87
CA THR A 485 9.37 -30.47 35.27
C THR A 485 10.34 -29.95 36.32
N ASP A 486 10.96 -28.79 36.10
CA ASP A 486 11.95 -28.24 37.03
C ASP A 486 11.93 -26.68 37.05
N PRO A 487 11.38 -26.06 38.11
CA PRO A 487 11.34 -24.60 38.28
C PRO A 487 12.71 -23.92 38.27
N ASN A 488 13.79 -24.64 38.59
CA ASN A 488 15.14 -24.08 38.72
C ASN A 488 15.94 -24.11 37.41
N VAL A 489 15.35 -24.59 36.31
CA VAL A 489 16.00 -24.59 34.99
C VAL A 489 16.38 -23.16 34.58
N ASP A 490 17.68 -22.98 34.30
CA ASP A 490 18.21 -21.80 33.62
C ASP A 490 17.78 -21.83 32.15
N VAL A 491 16.85 -20.95 31.82
CA VAL A 491 16.21 -20.87 30.50
C VAL A 491 17.22 -20.51 29.42
N GLU A 492 18.16 -19.60 29.71
CA GLU A 492 19.10 -19.10 28.71
C GLU A 492 20.17 -20.15 28.40
N LYS A 493 20.71 -20.81 29.44
CA LYS A 493 21.69 -21.89 29.26
C LYS A 493 21.12 -23.04 28.43
N HIS A 494 19.92 -23.53 28.76
CA HIS A 494 19.30 -24.64 28.04
C HIS A 494 18.84 -24.25 26.62
N THR A 495 18.37 -23.01 26.43
CA THR A 495 18.04 -22.50 25.08
C THR A 495 19.31 -22.49 24.22
N HIS A 496 20.43 -22.03 24.78
CA HIS A 496 21.70 -22.01 24.07
C HIS A 496 22.23 -23.42 23.75
N GLU A 497 22.13 -24.37 24.69
CA GLU A 497 22.53 -25.76 24.49
C GLU A 497 21.67 -26.47 23.42
N GLY A 498 20.36 -26.26 23.43
CA GLY A 498 19.45 -26.82 22.41
C GLY A 498 19.70 -26.25 21.00
N LEU A 499 20.16 -25.00 20.91
CA LEU A 499 20.50 -24.35 19.64
C LEU A 499 21.90 -24.70 19.14
N LYS A 500 22.81 -25.20 20.00
CA LYS A 500 24.18 -25.53 19.60
C LYS A 500 24.23 -26.62 18.52
N ALA A 501 23.27 -27.54 18.51
CA ALA A 501 23.20 -28.63 17.53
C ALA A 501 22.57 -28.21 16.19
N ASP A 502 21.88 -27.07 16.11
CA ASP A 502 21.19 -26.65 14.88
C ASP A 502 22.17 -25.99 13.89
N PRO A 503 22.33 -26.53 12.67
CA PRO A 503 23.31 -26.02 11.70
C PRO A 503 22.98 -24.61 11.20
N VAL A 504 21.71 -24.23 11.15
CA VAL A 504 21.27 -22.90 10.70
C VAL A 504 21.55 -21.86 11.78
N TYR A 505 21.31 -22.22 13.04
CA TYR A 505 21.67 -21.36 14.17
C TYR A 505 23.18 -21.10 14.22
N GLN A 506 24.00 -22.15 14.06
CA GLN A 506 25.45 -22.03 14.01
C GLN A 506 25.92 -21.13 12.86
N LEU A 507 25.35 -21.31 11.66
CA LEU A 507 25.64 -20.47 10.51
C LEU A 507 25.37 -18.98 10.79
N ALA A 508 24.17 -18.68 11.31
CA ALA A 508 23.77 -17.32 11.60
C ALA A 508 24.62 -16.68 12.71
N MET A 509 25.01 -17.45 13.72
CA MET A 509 25.94 -17.02 14.76
C MET A 509 27.31 -16.65 14.19
N ARG A 510 27.87 -17.49 13.32
CA ARG A 510 29.14 -17.19 12.64
C ARG A 510 29.05 -15.90 11.82
N MET A 511 27.97 -15.72 11.06
CA MET A 511 27.77 -14.48 10.28
C MET A 511 27.66 -13.23 11.17
N ASP A 512 26.99 -13.32 12.32
CA ASP A 512 26.88 -12.23 13.28
C ASP A 512 28.25 -11.84 13.89
N VAL A 513 29.04 -12.85 14.27
CA VAL A 513 30.41 -12.65 14.77
C VAL A 513 31.29 -11.98 13.71
N LEU A 514 31.23 -12.44 12.46
CA LEU A 514 31.99 -11.85 11.36
C LEU A 514 31.62 -10.40 11.10
N MET A 515 30.33 -10.05 11.08
CA MET A 515 29.90 -8.66 10.91
C MET A 515 30.36 -7.76 12.07
N LYS A 516 30.27 -8.24 13.31
CA LYS A 516 30.75 -7.48 14.49
C LYS A 516 32.25 -7.25 14.45
N ALA A 517 33.03 -8.31 14.15
CA ALA A 517 34.48 -8.20 14.02
C ALA A 517 34.88 -7.21 12.93
N PHE A 518 34.17 -7.19 11.79
CA PHE A 518 34.39 -6.22 10.73
C PHE A 518 34.03 -4.78 11.16
N ASP A 519 32.90 -4.58 11.84
CA ASP A 519 32.48 -3.28 12.37
C ASP A 519 33.49 -2.74 13.42
N GLU A 520 34.08 -3.61 14.23
CA GLU A 520 35.14 -3.26 15.18
C GLU A 520 36.45 -2.93 14.49
N ALA A 521 36.87 -3.73 13.50
CA ALA A 521 38.07 -3.49 12.71
C ALA A 521 37.98 -2.16 11.92
N THR A 522 36.82 -1.86 11.34
CA THR A 522 36.61 -0.59 10.63
C THR A 522 36.60 0.61 11.56
N LYS A 523 36.03 0.49 12.76
CA LYS A 523 36.14 1.53 13.81
C LYS A 523 37.59 1.73 14.24
N ALA A 524 38.35 0.66 14.44
CA ALA A 524 39.76 0.72 14.80
C ALA A 524 40.59 1.40 13.69
N ARG A 525 40.34 1.07 12.42
CA ARG A 525 41.00 1.70 11.27
C ARG A 525 40.68 3.19 11.18
N LYS A 526 39.42 3.59 11.32
CA LYS A 526 39.04 5.02 11.33
C LYS A 526 39.67 5.77 12.49
N LYS A 527 39.75 5.15 13.68
CA LYS A 527 40.44 5.72 14.83
C LYS A 527 41.94 5.91 14.56
N ALA A 528 42.58 4.92 13.94
CA ALA A 528 43.99 5.00 13.54
C ALA A 528 44.24 6.11 12.49
N GLU A 529 43.37 6.24 11.49
CA GLU A 529 43.44 7.29 10.45
C GLU A 529 43.25 8.70 11.05
N VAL A 530 42.32 8.84 12.00
CA VAL A 530 42.14 10.10 12.75
C VAL A 530 43.37 10.42 13.61
N GLN A 531 44.00 9.40 14.22
CA GLN A 531 45.22 9.59 14.99
C GLN A 531 46.41 9.98 14.08
N GLU A 532 46.59 9.28 12.95
CA GLU A 532 47.65 9.56 11.98
C GLU A 532 47.52 10.97 11.40
N THR A 533 46.30 11.39 11.01
CA THR A 533 46.05 12.75 10.54
C THR A 533 46.28 13.80 11.63
N ALA A 534 45.97 13.50 12.89
CA ALA A 534 46.30 14.36 14.03
C ALA A 534 47.81 14.48 14.25
N ASP A 535 48.56 13.38 14.15
CA ASP A 535 50.01 13.34 14.31
C ASP A 535 50.72 14.10 13.18
N VAL A 536 50.30 13.92 11.92
CA VAL A 536 50.80 14.67 10.76
C VAL A 536 50.53 16.18 10.94
N LYS A 537 49.34 16.55 11.41
CA LYS A 537 49.00 17.96 11.69
C LYS A 537 49.83 18.54 12.83
N ALA A 538 50.10 17.76 13.88
CA ALA A 538 50.95 18.17 14.99
C ALA A 538 52.41 18.35 14.55
N GLN A 539 52.95 17.45 13.72
CA GLN A 539 54.28 17.58 13.13
C GLN A 539 54.40 18.81 12.24
N ALA A 540 53.39 19.07 11.39
CA ALA A 540 53.35 20.27 10.55
C ALA A 540 53.29 21.56 11.39
N ALA A 541 52.52 21.58 12.48
CA ALA A 541 52.46 22.71 13.40
C ALA A 541 53.80 22.94 14.12
N ALA A 542 54.46 21.88 14.60
CA ALA A 542 55.78 21.96 15.22
C ALA A 542 56.86 22.45 14.25
N ALA A 543 56.83 22.00 12.99
CA ALA A 543 57.73 22.48 11.94
C ALA A 543 57.51 23.98 11.65
N LYS A 544 56.25 24.42 11.59
CA LYS A 544 55.90 25.84 11.42
C LYS A 544 56.42 26.70 12.59
N ALA A 545 56.24 26.24 13.83
CA ALA A 545 56.73 26.94 15.03
C ALA A 545 58.26 27.08 15.02
N LYS A 546 59.00 26.01 14.68
CA LYS A 546 60.46 26.06 14.54
C LYS A 546 60.92 27.01 13.43
N ALA A 547 60.19 27.07 12.32
CA ALA A 547 60.50 28.00 11.22
C ALA A 547 60.26 29.47 11.64
N GLU A 548 59.22 29.75 12.42
CA GLU A 548 58.95 31.08 12.97
C GLU A 548 60.03 31.49 13.99
N GLU A 549 60.44 30.59 14.89
CA GLU A 549 61.53 30.85 15.84
C GLU A 549 62.85 31.17 15.13
N ALA A 550 63.17 30.44 14.05
CA ALA A 550 64.35 30.71 13.23
C ALA A 550 64.29 32.08 12.52
N LYS A 551 63.10 32.52 12.09
CA LYS A 551 62.90 33.86 11.50
C LYS A 551 63.13 34.95 12.55
N VAL A 552 62.63 34.78 13.77
CA VAL A 552 62.83 35.72 14.88
C VAL A 552 64.32 35.85 15.21
N LYS A 553 65.05 34.72 15.33
CA LYS A 553 66.50 34.71 15.58
C LYS A 553 67.32 35.37 14.45
N LYS A 554 66.89 35.24 13.19
CA LYS A 554 67.53 35.96 12.07
C LYS A 554 67.28 37.46 12.13
N HIS A 555 66.10 37.89 12.60
CA HIS A 555 65.76 39.30 12.70
C HIS A 555 66.50 39.99 13.86
N SER A 556 66.72 39.30 14.99
CA SER A 556 67.50 39.84 16.11
C SER A 556 68.97 40.04 15.72
N LYS A 557 69.59 39.07 15.05
CA LYS A 557 70.98 39.17 14.57
C LYS A 557 71.24 40.24 13.51
N LYS A 558 70.20 40.79 12.87
CA LYS A 558 70.34 41.88 11.88
C LYS A 558 70.21 43.27 12.53
N LYS A 559 69.72 43.33 13.78
CA LYS A 559 69.57 44.57 14.55
C LYS A 559 70.77 44.87 15.44
N GLU A 560 71.53 43.84 15.80
CA GLU A 560 72.92 43.96 16.27
C GLU A 560 73.84 44.17 15.06
#